data_AF-A0A439RC53-F1
#
_entry.id   AF-A0A439RC53-F1
#
_cell.length_a   1.000
_cell.length_b   1.000
_cell.length_c   1.000
_cell.angle_alpha   90.00
_cell.angle_beta   90.00
_cell.angle_gamma   90.00
#
_symmetry.space_group_name_H-M   'P 1'
#
loop_
_entity.id
_entity.type
_entity.pdbx_description
1 polymer ?
#
loop_
_entity_poly.entity_id
_entity_poly.type
_entity_poly.pdbx_seq_one_letter_code
_entity_poly.pdbx_strand_id
1 'polypeptide(L)'
;MPNRPYAILEAPSSLGLATDGVEALPGRLLELGLADRIHARHAGRLAVPPKEPKPDPATLTLNANAIAAWSPKLANAVEEVLD
;
A
#
# COMPACT_ATOMS: atom_id res chain seq x y z
N MET A 1 20.74 11.53 -18.13
CA MET A 1 20.00 10.27 -17.94
C MET A 1 18.53 10.55 -18.19
N PRO A 2 17.74 9.73 -18.91
CA PRO A 2 16.31 9.98 -18.95
C PRO A 2 15.78 9.81 -17.53
N ASN A 3 15.39 10.94 -16.94
CA ASN A 3 14.75 11.07 -15.64
C ASN A 3 13.55 10.13 -15.63
N ARG A 4 13.55 9.06 -14.82
CA ARG A 4 12.38 8.18 -14.66
C ARG A 4 11.49 8.85 -13.61
N PRO A 5 10.45 9.61 -14.00
CA PRO A 5 9.85 10.57 -13.09
C PRO A 5 8.93 9.92 -12.06
N TYR A 6 8.52 8.66 -12.28
CA TYR A 6 7.54 7.99 -11.43
C TYR A 6 7.90 6.52 -11.18
N ALA A 7 7.65 6.09 -9.95
CA ALA A 7 7.73 4.71 -9.51
C ALA A 7 6.41 4.35 -8.82
N ILE A 8 5.91 3.14 -9.06
CA ILE A 8 4.68 2.63 -8.44
C ILE A 8 5.07 1.53 -7.45
N LEU A 9 4.87 1.80 -6.17
CA LEU A 9 4.90 0.81 -5.10
C LEU A 9 3.45 0.49 -4.69
N GLU A 10 3.02 -0.75 -4.84
CA GLU A 10 1.67 -1.16 -4.47
C GLU A 10 1.57 -1.35 -2.94
N ALA A 11 0.53 -0.74 -2.36
CA ALA A 11 0.22 -0.79 -0.93
C ALA A 11 -1.25 -1.22 -0.73
N PRO A 12 -1.59 -2.51 -0.93
CA PRO A 12 -2.96 -3.02 -0.97
C PRO A 12 -3.58 -3.18 0.44
N SER A 13 -3.63 -2.11 1.23
CA SER A 13 -4.06 -2.16 2.63
C SER A 13 -5.51 -1.74 2.84
N SER A 14 -6.29 -2.59 3.50
CA SER A 14 -7.65 -2.31 3.98
C SER A 14 -7.73 -2.11 5.50
N LEU A 15 -6.59 -2.08 6.21
CA LEU A 15 -6.54 -2.09 7.68
C LEU A 15 -7.29 -0.92 8.34
N GLY A 16 -7.30 0.25 7.71
CA GLY A 16 -7.98 1.45 8.21
C GLY A 16 -9.47 1.54 7.87
N LEU A 17 -10.04 0.54 7.20
CA LEU A 17 -11.43 0.59 6.70
C LEU A 17 -12.28 -0.53 7.29
N ALA A 18 -13.55 -0.21 7.57
CA ALA A 18 -14.54 -1.21 7.98
C ALA A 18 -14.91 -2.15 6.82
N THR A 19 -14.86 -1.68 5.57
CA THR A 19 -15.18 -2.45 4.36
C THR A 19 -13.93 -3.05 3.72
N ASP A 20 -14.15 -4.01 2.81
CA ASP A 20 -13.10 -4.63 1.98
C ASP A 20 -13.17 -4.08 0.54
N GLY A 21 -12.20 -4.48 -0.30
CA GLY A 21 -12.16 -4.19 -1.74
C GLY A 21 -11.13 -3.13 -2.16
N VAL A 22 -10.70 -2.24 -1.25
CA VAL A 22 -9.68 -1.23 -1.57
C VAL A 22 -8.32 -1.87 -1.89
N GLU A 23 -8.03 -3.03 -1.29
CA GLU A 23 -6.81 -3.81 -1.51
C GLU A 23 -6.65 -4.31 -2.95
N ALA A 24 -7.74 -4.36 -3.72
CA ALA A 24 -7.71 -4.72 -5.14
C ALA A 24 -7.35 -3.54 -6.06
N LEU A 25 -7.45 -2.29 -5.57
CA LEU A 25 -7.27 -1.09 -6.38
C LEU A 25 -5.87 -1.00 -7.02
N PRO A 26 -4.74 -1.28 -6.34
CA PRO A 26 -3.43 -1.20 -6.97
C PRO A 26 -3.32 -2.10 -8.21
N GLY A 27 -3.72 -3.36 -8.07
CA GLY A 27 -3.76 -4.31 -9.19
C GLY A 27 -4.67 -3.84 -10.32
N ARG A 28 -5.87 -3.34 -9.97
CA ARG A 28 -6.83 -2.86 -10.96
C ARG A 28 -6.33 -1.64 -11.75
N LEU A 29 -5.63 -0.71 -11.11
CA LEU A 29 -5.05 0.45 -11.78
C LEU A 29 -3.93 0.03 -12.74
N LEU A 30 -3.12 -0.96 -12.36
CA LEU A 30 -2.09 -1.52 -13.23
C LEU A 30 -2.70 -2.24 -14.44
N GLU A 31 -3.75 -3.05 -14.25
CA GLU A 31 -4.50 -3.69 -15.34
C GLU A 31 -5.10 -2.68 -16.33
N LEU A 32 -5.51 -1.50 -15.86
CA LEU A 32 -6.04 -0.41 -16.68
C LEU A 32 -4.94 0.45 -17.33
N GLY A 33 -3.67 0.05 -17.22
CA GLY A 33 -2.54 0.67 -17.91
C GLY A 33 -1.97 1.90 -17.21
N LEU A 34 -2.17 2.09 -15.90
CA LEU A 34 -1.64 3.25 -15.18
C LEU A 34 -0.13 3.39 -15.37
N ALA A 35 0.65 2.32 -15.15
CA ALA A 35 2.11 2.35 -15.23
C ALA A 35 2.60 2.79 -16.61
N ASP A 36 2.02 2.22 -17.67
CA ASP A 36 2.40 2.53 -19.05
C ASP A 36 2.07 3.97 -19.43
N ARG A 37 0.88 4.45 -19.03
CA ARG A 37 0.39 5.80 -19.39
C ARG A 37 1.18 6.94 -18.75
N ILE A 38 1.79 6.70 -17.58
CA ILE A 38 2.64 7.70 -16.91
C ILE A 38 4.13 7.39 -17.04
N HIS A 39 4.50 6.35 -17.81
CA HIS A 39 5.86 5.86 -17.96
C HIS A 39 6.54 5.56 -16.60
N ALA A 40 5.80 4.98 -15.65
CA ALA A 40 6.32 4.63 -14.34
C ALA A 40 7.02 3.26 -14.35
N ARG A 41 8.09 3.13 -13.54
CA ARG A 41 8.62 1.81 -13.19
C ARG A 41 7.72 1.15 -12.14
N HIS A 42 7.48 -0.15 -12.27
CA HIS A 42 6.89 -0.94 -11.17
C HIS A 42 7.98 -1.22 -10.13
N ALA A 43 7.82 -0.66 -8.93
CA ALA A 43 8.77 -0.78 -7.83
C ALA A 43 8.48 -1.97 -6.91
N GLY A 44 7.33 -2.64 -7.09
CA GLY A 44 6.96 -3.84 -6.35
C GLY A 44 5.65 -3.69 -5.61
N ARG A 45 5.37 -4.66 -4.74
CA ARG A 45 4.15 -4.76 -3.94
C ARG A 45 4.47 -5.14 -2.52
N LEU A 46 4.04 -4.31 -1.57
CA LEU A 46 4.27 -4.55 -0.16
C LEU A 46 3.19 -5.49 0.40
N ALA A 47 3.62 -6.54 1.10
CA ALA A 47 2.71 -7.43 1.80
C ALA A 47 1.99 -6.70 2.94
N VAL A 48 0.67 -6.92 3.06
CA VAL A 48 -0.17 -6.34 4.12
C VAL A 48 -0.62 -7.47 5.04
N PRO A 49 -0.58 -7.28 6.37
CA PRO A 49 -1.14 -8.25 7.30
C PRO A 49 -2.66 -8.41 7.10
N PRO A 50 -3.24 -9.55 7.50
CA PRO A 50 -4.68 -9.74 7.43
C PRO A 50 -5.41 -8.71 8.30
N LYS A 51 -6.56 -8.25 7.82
CA LYS A 51 -7.48 -7.38 8.56
C LYS A 51 -8.18 -8.15 9.67
N GLU A 52 -8.26 -7.54 10.85
CA GLU A 52 -9.05 -8.01 11.98
C GLU A 52 -10.30 -7.13 12.09
N PRO A 53 -11.52 -7.69 11.93
CA PRO A 53 -12.75 -6.90 11.82
C PRO A 53 -13.23 -6.33 13.17
N LYS A 54 -12.64 -6.78 14.28
CA LYS A 54 -12.97 -6.31 15.62
C LYS A 54 -12.02 -5.18 16.02
N PRO A 55 -12.53 -4.01 16.44
CA PRO A 55 -11.68 -2.96 17.00
C PRO A 55 -10.89 -3.44 18.20
N ASP A 56 -9.67 -2.94 18.34
CA ASP A 56 -8.84 -3.20 19.50
C ASP A 56 -9.55 -2.70 20.78
N PRO A 57 -9.66 -3.52 21.85
CA PRO A 57 -10.47 -3.16 23.01
C PRO A 57 -9.86 -2.03 23.86
N ALA A 58 -8.55 -1.79 23.77
CA ALA A 58 -7.88 -0.75 24.55
C ALA A 58 -7.96 0.62 23.86
N THR A 59 -7.93 0.65 22.52
CA THR A 59 -7.89 1.87 21.71
C THR A 59 -9.20 2.16 20.99
N LEU A 60 -10.12 1.20 20.95
CA LEU A 60 -11.36 1.19 20.16
C LEU A 60 -11.13 1.46 18.65
N THR A 61 -9.88 1.33 18.21
CA THR A 61 -9.45 1.61 16.85
C THR A 61 -9.27 0.30 16.11
N LEU A 62 -9.81 0.24 14.89
CA LEU A 62 -9.70 -0.93 14.03
C LEU A 62 -8.23 -1.14 13.60
N ASN A 63 -7.69 -2.34 13.81
CA ASN A 63 -6.34 -2.74 13.39
C ASN A 63 -5.19 -1.83 13.90
N ALA A 64 -5.36 -1.11 15.01
CA ALA A 64 -4.37 -0.13 15.50
C ALA A 64 -2.93 -0.69 15.55
N ASN A 65 -2.76 -1.88 16.14
CA ASN A 65 -1.45 -2.53 16.25
C ASN A 65 -0.88 -2.95 14.88
N ALA A 66 -1.73 -3.45 13.98
CA ALA A 66 -1.30 -3.86 12.64
C ALA A 66 -0.88 -2.65 11.79
N ILE A 67 -1.60 -1.54 11.88
CA ILE A 67 -1.24 -0.27 11.22
C ILE A 67 0.09 0.23 11.78
N ALA A 68 0.23 0.31 13.11
CA ALA A 68 1.46 0.77 13.75
C ALA A 68 2.69 -0.07 13.36
N ALA A 69 2.53 -1.39 13.22
CA ALA A 69 3.60 -2.30 12.82
C ALA A 69 3.90 -2.28 11.31
N TRP A 70 2.90 -1.96 10.46
CA TRP A 70 3.04 -2.00 9.01
C TRP A 70 3.49 -0.66 8.41
N SER A 71 3.05 0.47 8.97
CA SER A 71 3.41 1.81 8.47
C SER A 71 4.93 2.05 8.36
N PRO A 72 5.79 1.65 9.32
CA PRO A 72 7.23 1.77 9.16
C PRO A 72 7.79 0.93 8.01
N LYS A 73 7.22 -0.25 7.74
CA LYS A 73 7.64 -1.09 6.61
C LYS A 73 7.31 -0.43 5.27
N LEU A 74 6.15 0.23 5.19
CA LEU A 74 5.79 1.05 4.05
C LEU A 74 6.75 2.22 3.88
N ALA A 75 7.07 2.94 4.96
CA ALA A 75 8.03 4.04 4.92
C ALA A 75 9.40 3.58 4.40
N ASN A 76 9.94 2.47 4.91
CA ASN A 76 11.21 1.91 4.44
C ASN A 76 11.15 1.50 2.96
N ALA A 77 10.07 0.85 2.52
CA ALA A 77 9.90 0.47 1.12
C ALA A 77 9.78 1.69 0.19
N VAL A 78 9.23 2.81 0.68
CA VAL A 78 9.24 4.08 -0.06
C VAL A 78 10.65 4.69 -0.08
N GLU A 79 11.38 4.64 1.03
CA GLU A 79 12.78 5.10 1.08
C GLU A 79 13.67 4.33 0.09
N GLU A 80 13.52 3.01 -0.03
CA GLU A 80 14.22 2.20 -1.05
C GLU A 80 13.88 2.59 -2.50
N VAL A 81 12.79 3.31 -2.72
CA VAL A 81 12.36 3.79 -4.04
C VAL A 81 12.92 5.18 -4.35
N LEU A 82 13.22 5.98 -3.33
CA LEU A 82 13.74 7.34 -3.42
C LEU A 82 15.28 7.29 -3.39
N ASP A 83 15.92 7.53 -4.54
CA ASP A 83 17.37 7.74 -4.61
C ASP A 83 17.79 9.06 -3.92
#